data_AF-A0A355EW29-F1
#
_entry.id   AF-A0A355EW29-F1
#
_cell.length_a   1.000
_cell.length_b   1.000
_cell.length_c   1.000
_cell.angle_alpha   90.00
_cell.angle_beta   90.00
_cell.angle_gamma   90.00
#
_symmetry.space_group_name_H-M   'P 1'
#
loop_
_entity.id
_entity.type
_entity.pdbx_description
1 polymer ?
#
loop_
_entity_poly.entity_id
_entity_poly.type
_entity_poly.pdbx_seq_one_letter_code
_entity_poly.pdbx_strand_id
1 'polypeptide(L)'
;PLPGGDRAVYLRRLILAATLGAGYGLKGPAFEPPESAPGDVDLNELVGRVNRLRHENPALQSDRGLRFHPAEHPQILCFSKVDATGNNVILVVVNLDPLQTQSAWLELDVEALGVPRDRPYEVHDLLTKVRYLWHGSRNFVQIDPQALPAQIFRVRRRVRPEREPA
;
A
#
# COMPACT_ATOMS: atom_id res chain seq x y z
N PRO A 1 -13.15 -5.47 26.33
CA PRO A 1 -12.79 -6.19 25.09
C PRO A 1 -13.40 -5.49 23.86
N LEU A 2 -12.56 -4.85 23.04
CA LEU A 2 -13.03 -4.21 21.81
C LEU A 2 -13.22 -5.28 20.72
N PRO A 3 -14.39 -5.39 20.08
CA PRO A 3 -14.69 -6.43 19.10
C PRO A 3 -14.02 -6.09 17.76
N GLY A 4 -13.06 -6.90 17.28
CA GLY A 4 -12.51 -6.89 15.90
C GLY A 4 -11.80 -5.62 15.39
N GLY A 5 -12.06 -4.46 15.98
CA GLY A 5 -11.57 -3.17 15.54
C GLY A 5 -10.15 -2.86 15.98
N ASP A 6 -9.62 -3.51 17.02
CA ASP A 6 -8.31 -3.14 17.57
C ASP A 6 -7.17 -3.45 16.57
N ARG A 7 -7.21 -4.63 15.95
CA ARG A 7 -6.23 -5.05 14.93
C ARG A 7 -6.29 -4.21 13.67
N ALA A 8 -7.47 -4.11 13.05
CA ALA A 8 -7.66 -3.41 11.78
C ALA A 8 -7.35 -1.91 11.93
N VAL A 9 -7.79 -1.29 13.03
CA VAL A 9 -7.48 0.12 13.33
C VAL A 9 -6.00 0.33 13.57
N TYR A 10 -5.35 -0.54 14.36
CA TYR A 10 -3.92 -0.50 14.62
C TYR A 10 -3.12 -0.61 13.31
N LEU A 11 -3.42 -1.62 12.49
CA LEU A 11 -2.71 -1.85 11.24
C LEU A 11 -2.92 -0.73 10.22
N ARG A 12 -4.14 -0.20 10.11
CA ARG A 12 -4.41 0.98 9.27
C ARG A 12 -3.55 2.17 9.71
N ARG A 13 -3.52 2.46 11.02
CA ARG A 13 -2.71 3.57 11.57
C ARG A 13 -1.22 3.34 11.37
N LEU A 14 -0.74 2.12 11.61
CA LEU A 14 0.64 1.70 11.36
C LEU A 14 1.01 1.95 9.90
N ILE A 15 0.21 1.45 8.95
CA ILE A 15 0.49 1.58 7.52
C ILE A 15 0.45 3.05 7.09
N LEU A 16 -0.54 3.83 7.53
CA LEU A 16 -0.60 5.26 7.24
C LEU A 16 0.61 6.01 7.79
N ALA A 17 0.98 5.80 9.06
CA ALA A 17 2.18 6.42 9.63
C ALA A 17 3.46 5.96 8.90
N ALA A 18 3.51 4.67 8.54
CA ALA A 18 4.64 4.06 7.89
C ALA A 18 4.81 4.47 6.42
N THR A 19 3.77 4.92 5.74
CA THR A 19 3.84 5.21 4.31
C THR A 19 3.59 6.66 3.96
N LEU A 20 2.74 7.36 4.72
CA LEU A 20 2.40 8.74 4.44
C LEU A 20 3.51 9.71 4.86
N GLY A 21 4.10 9.55 6.05
CA GLY A 21 5.15 10.45 6.57
C GLY A 21 6.58 9.90 6.49
N ALA A 22 7.50 10.72 6.00
CA ALA A 22 8.93 10.41 5.92
C ALA A 22 9.60 10.28 7.30
N GLY A 23 9.15 11.06 8.28
CA GLY A 23 9.73 11.13 9.63
C GLY A 23 8.87 10.45 10.69
N TYR A 24 8.77 9.12 10.67
CA TYR A 24 8.17 8.38 11.79
C TYR A 24 9.16 7.35 12.34
N GLY A 25 9.57 7.55 13.59
CA GLY A 25 10.11 6.47 14.40
C GLY A 25 8.93 5.62 14.87
N LEU A 26 8.79 4.41 14.35
CA LEU A 26 7.79 3.42 14.81
C LEU A 26 8.17 2.80 16.17
N LYS A 27 8.78 3.60 17.05
CA LYS A 27 9.17 3.25 18.42
C LYS A 27 8.41 4.16 19.38
N GLY A 28 7.22 3.71 19.81
CA GLY A 28 6.41 4.39 20.80
C GLY A 28 5.18 3.55 21.16
N PRO A 29 4.58 3.76 22.35
CA PRO A 29 3.54 2.88 22.91
C PRO A 29 2.26 2.83 22.04
N ALA A 30 2.02 3.83 21.18
CA ALA A 30 0.91 3.83 20.22
C ALA A 30 1.07 2.81 19.07
N PHE A 31 2.26 2.22 18.92
CA PHE A 31 2.59 1.21 17.91
C PHE A 31 3.05 -0.12 18.53
N GLU A 32 2.84 -0.32 19.83
CA GLU A 32 2.95 -1.66 20.40
C GLU A 32 1.72 -2.48 19.98
N PRO A 33 1.91 -3.68 19.40
CA PRO A 33 0.79 -4.50 18.99
C PRO A 33 -0.05 -4.88 20.23
N PRO A 34 -1.39 -4.86 20.15
CA PRO A 34 -2.23 -5.33 21.25
C PRO A 34 -1.89 -6.78 21.61
N GLU A 35 -1.95 -7.07 22.90
CA GLU A 35 -1.51 -8.34 23.53
C GLU A 35 -2.25 -9.59 22.99
N SER A 36 -3.42 -9.41 22.36
CA SER A 36 -4.19 -10.49 21.73
C SER A 36 -5.14 -9.96 20.64
N ALA A 37 -4.62 -9.77 19.43
CA ALA A 37 -5.44 -9.51 18.25
C ALA A 37 -5.70 -10.82 17.47
N PRO A 38 -6.96 -11.27 17.31
CA PRO A 38 -7.26 -12.38 16.42
C PRO A 38 -6.95 -12.04 14.96
N GLY A 39 -6.26 -12.93 14.26
CA GLY A 39 -5.93 -12.85 12.84
C GLY A 39 -4.81 -13.82 12.45
N ASP A 40 -4.82 -14.32 11.21
CA ASP A 40 -3.88 -15.35 10.73
C ASP A 40 -2.41 -14.89 10.64
N VAL A 41 -2.16 -13.58 10.67
CA VAL A 41 -0.81 -13.01 10.51
C VAL A 41 -0.37 -12.34 11.82
N ASP A 42 0.76 -12.80 12.36
CA ASP A 42 1.43 -12.22 13.53
C ASP A 42 1.71 -10.72 13.30
N LEU A 43 1.21 -9.89 14.21
CA LEU A 43 1.37 -8.45 14.17
C LEU A 43 2.83 -8.01 14.22
N ASN A 44 3.68 -8.71 14.99
CA ASN A 44 5.11 -8.40 15.06
C ASN A 44 5.78 -8.64 13.71
N GLU A 45 5.40 -9.73 13.04
CA GLU A 45 5.90 -10.02 11.71
C GLU A 45 5.47 -8.94 10.71
N LEU A 46 4.20 -8.52 10.74
CA LEU A 46 3.69 -7.49 9.85
C LEU A 46 4.35 -6.13 10.09
N VAL A 47 4.55 -5.74 11.36
CA VAL A 47 5.33 -4.54 11.74
C VAL A 47 6.75 -4.64 11.20
N GLY A 48 7.41 -5.78 11.37
CA GLY A 48 8.74 -6.05 10.83
C GLY A 48 8.79 -5.95 9.31
N ARG A 49 7.77 -6.47 8.61
CA ARG A 49 7.63 -6.35 7.15
C ARG A 49 7.48 -4.89 6.75
N VAL A 50 6.55 -4.13 7.36
CA VAL A 50 6.33 -2.71 7.04
C VAL A 50 7.57 -1.85 7.30
N ASN A 51 8.27 -2.09 8.41
CA ASN A 51 9.54 -1.42 8.72
C ASN A 51 10.59 -1.68 7.64
N ARG A 52 10.70 -2.92 7.18
CA ARG A 52 11.61 -3.30 6.10
C ARG A 52 11.22 -2.62 4.79
N LEU A 53 9.92 -2.55 4.47
CA LEU A 53 9.42 -1.85 3.29
C LEU A 53 9.83 -0.38 3.26
N ARG A 54 9.78 0.32 4.40
CA ARG A 54 10.25 1.72 4.50
C ARG A 54 11.74 1.85 4.19
N HIS A 55 12.57 0.92 4.68
CA HIS A 55 14.02 0.96 4.46
C HIS A 55 14.39 0.60 3.03
N GLU A 56 13.71 -0.38 2.42
CA GLU A 56 14.03 -0.88 1.08
C GLU A 56 13.49 0.01 -0.06
N ASN A 57 12.58 0.95 0.22
CA ASN A 57 11.92 1.77 -0.79
C ASN A 57 12.18 3.27 -0.54
N PRO A 58 13.14 3.88 -1.26
CA PRO A 58 13.49 5.30 -1.11
C PRO A 58 12.31 6.27 -1.23
N ALA A 59 11.28 5.93 -2.00
CA ALA A 59 10.08 6.76 -2.13
C ALA A 59 9.33 6.96 -0.80
N LEU A 60 9.44 6.01 0.15
CA LEU A 60 8.81 6.13 1.47
C LEU A 60 9.62 6.98 2.45
N GLN A 61 10.84 7.38 2.10
CA GLN A 61 11.76 8.13 2.96
C GLN A 61 11.68 9.66 2.75
N SER A 62 10.83 10.13 1.83
CA SER A 62 10.60 11.56 1.58
C SER A 62 9.14 11.82 1.22
N ASP A 63 8.61 12.97 1.63
CA ASP A 63 7.24 13.37 1.32
C ASP A 63 7.14 14.22 0.03
N ARG A 64 8.28 14.60 -0.57
CA ARG A 64 8.32 15.47 -1.76
C ARG A 64 7.62 14.88 -2.98
N GLY A 65 7.60 13.55 -3.11
CA GLY A 65 6.98 12.85 -4.23
C GLY A 65 5.56 12.36 -3.95
N LEU A 66 4.90 12.83 -2.89
CA LEU A 66 3.55 12.42 -2.52
C LEU A 66 2.50 12.99 -3.49
N ARG A 67 1.61 12.13 -3.99
CA ARG A 67 0.44 12.53 -4.79
C ARG A 67 -0.77 11.70 -4.42
N PHE A 68 -1.91 12.34 -4.21
CA PHE A 68 -3.19 11.64 -4.01
C PHE A 68 -3.85 11.31 -5.35
N HIS A 69 -4.54 10.18 -5.38
CA HIS A 69 -5.31 9.70 -6.53
C HIS A 69 -6.78 9.57 -6.13
N PRO A 70 -7.73 10.05 -6.95
CA PRO A 70 -9.14 9.84 -6.69
C PRO A 70 -9.50 8.35 -6.62
N ALA A 71 -10.46 8.04 -5.74
CA ALA A 71 -11.14 6.77 -5.69
C ALA A 71 -12.65 7.06 -5.67
N GLU A 72 -13.44 6.20 -6.33
CA GLU A 72 -14.90 6.38 -6.39
C GLU A 72 -15.59 6.18 -5.03
N HIS A 73 -14.90 5.61 -4.04
CA HIS A 73 -15.45 5.38 -2.70
C HIS A 73 -14.71 6.22 -1.65
N PRO A 74 -15.42 7.00 -0.81
CA PRO A 74 -14.81 7.92 0.16
C PRO A 74 -14.06 7.22 1.31
N GLN A 75 -14.37 5.94 1.57
CA GLN A 75 -13.60 5.13 2.53
C GLN A 75 -12.34 4.50 1.92
N ILE A 76 -12.03 4.75 0.65
CA ILE A 76 -10.79 4.32 0.01
C ILE A 76 -9.88 5.53 -0.17
N LEU A 77 -8.73 5.52 0.50
CA LEU A 77 -7.68 6.49 0.29
C LEU A 77 -6.61 5.92 -0.64
N CYS A 78 -6.29 6.62 -1.72
CA CYS A 78 -5.24 6.23 -2.64
C CYS A 78 -4.21 7.35 -2.80
N PHE A 79 -2.93 7.01 -2.66
CA PHE A 79 -1.83 7.93 -2.91
C PHE A 79 -0.58 7.20 -3.37
N SER A 80 0.28 7.88 -4.11
CA SER A 80 1.60 7.40 -4.46
C SER A 80 2.70 8.26 -3.86
N LYS A 81 3.88 7.64 -3.70
CA LYS A 81 5.13 8.33 -3.43
C LYS A 81 6.15 7.90 -4.47
N VAL A 82 6.87 8.89 -4.97
CA VAL A 82 7.92 8.71 -5.98
C VAL A 82 9.23 9.24 -5.41
N ASP A 83 10.32 8.48 -5.57
CA ASP A 83 11.64 8.94 -5.16
C ASP A 83 12.18 10.05 -6.08
N ALA A 84 13.25 10.73 -5.66
CA ALA A 84 13.84 11.82 -6.42
C ALA A 84 14.33 11.41 -7.82
N THR A 85 14.68 10.14 -8.02
CA THR A 85 15.11 9.63 -9.33
C THR A 85 13.95 9.20 -10.23
N GLY A 86 12.74 9.09 -9.67
CA GLY A 86 11.58 8.55 -10.35
C GLY A 86 11.65 7.04 -10.61
N ASN A 87 12.56 6.28 -10.02
CA ASN A 87 12.72 4.84 -10.27
C ASN A 87 12.05 3.96 -9.21
N ASN A 88 11.80 4.50 -8.02
CA ASN A 88 11.04 3.84 -6.97
C ASN A 88 9.68 4.55 -6.86
N VAL A 89 8.63 3.82 -7.19
CA VAL A 89 7.25 4.32 -7.16
C VAL A 89 6.43 3.36 -6.30
N ILE A 90 5.90 3.89 -5.21
CA ILE A 90 5.05 3.16 -4.28
C ILE A 90 3.65 3.73 -4.36
N LEU A 91 2.66 2.88 -4.65
CA LEU A 91 1.25 3.23 -4.61
C LEU A 91 0.61 2.55 -3.40
N VAL A 92 -0.07 3.31 -2.57
CA VAL A 92 -0.72 2.83 -1.35
C VAL A 92 -2.22 3.05 -1.48
N VAL A 93 -2.97 2.00 -1.18
CA VAL A 93 -4.43 2.02 -1.15
C VAL A 93 -4.88 1.54 0.22
N VAL A 94 -5.63 2.35 0.95
CA VAL A 94 -6.03 2.08 2.34
C VAL A 94 -7.55 2.12 2.46
N ASN A 95 -8.11 1.10 3.11
CA ASN A 95 -9.48 1.13 3.57
C ASN A 95 -9.56 1.86 4.92
N LEU A 96 -10.34 2.94 4.95
CA LEU A 96 -10.57 3.77 6.12
C LEU A 96 -11.68 3.21 7.02
N ASP A 97 -12.52 2.30 6.52
CA ASP A 97 -13.49 1.56 7.31
C ASP A 97 -12.82 0.35 7.98
N PRO A 98 -12.73 0.29 9.33
CA PRO A 98 -12.07 -0.82 10.00
C PRO A 98 -12.94 -2.07 10.11
N LEU A 99 -14.21 -2.02 9.70
CA LEU A 99 -15.18 -3.09 9.91
C LEU A 99 -15.58 -3.74 8.59
N GLN A 100 -15.82 -2.94 7.54
CA GLN A 100 -16.39 -3.44 6.29
C GLN A 100 -15.37 -3.50 5.16
N THR A 101 -15.48 -4.54 4.34
CA THR A 101 -14.76 -4.61 3.06
C THR A 101 -15.25 -3.48 2.17
N GLN A 102 -14.31 -2.73 1.59
CA GLN A 102 -14.61 -1.65 0.67
C GLN A 102 -13.99 -1.94 -0.70
N SER A 103 -14.70 -1.58 -1.75
CA SER A 103 -14.24 -1.72 -3.14
C SER A 103 -14.38 -0.40 -3.87
N ALA A 104 -13.46 -0.10 -4.78
CA ALA A 104 -13.51 1.12 -5.57
C ALA A 104 -12.78 0.96 -6.90
N TRP A 105 -13.19 1.76 -7.89
CA TRP A 105 -12.31 2.12 -8.99
C TRP A 105 -11.42 3.28 -8.56
N LEU A 106 -10.13 3.15 -8.84
CA LEU A 106 -9.11 4.16 -8.66
C LEU A 106 -8.92 4.93 -9.97
N GLU A 107 -8.61 6.22 -9.87
CA GLU A 107 -8.20 7.05 -11.00
C GLU A 107 -6.75 7.50 -10.82
N LEU A 108 -5.83 6.77 -11.42
CA LEU A 108 -4.39 6.98 -11.25
C LEU A 108 -3.85 8.04 -12.21
N ASP A 109 -3.02 8.91 -11.66
CA ASP A 109 -2.20 9.84 -12.45
C ASP A 109 -0.98 9.06 -12.97
N VAL A 110 -1.20 8.32 -14.05
CA VAL A 110 -0.21 7.44 -14.69
C VAL A 110 1.05 8.18 -15.12
N GLU A 111 0.93 9.47 -15.45
CA GLU A 111 2.06 10.31 -15.83
C GLU A 111 2.95 10.61 -14.63
N ALA A 112 2.35 10.96 -13.49
CA ALA A 112 3.09 11.12 -12.24
C ALA A 112 3.75 9.80 -11.76
N LEU A 113 3.14 8.65 -12.06
CA LEU A 113 3.74 7.32 -11.82
C LEU A 113 4.84 6.97 -12.84
N GLY A 114 4.95 7.75 -13.93
CA GLY A 114 5.84 7.51 -15.06
C GLY A 114 5.50 6.23 -15.84
N VAL A 115 4.25 5.75 -15.78
CA VAL A 115 3.81 4.58 -16.54
C VAL A 115 3.27 5.01 -17.91
N PRO A 116 3.56 4.26 -19.00
CA PRO A 116 3.01 4.58 -20.33
C PRO A 116 1.48 4.43 -20.34
N ARG A 117 0.77 5.34 -21.03
CA ARG A 117 -0.71 5.30 -21.13
C ARG A 117 -1.21 4.16 -22.01
N ASP A 118 -0.39 3.70 -22.94
CA ASP A 118 -0.70 2.76 -24.02
C ASP A 118 -0.26 1.32 -23.73
N ARG A 119 0.38 1.05 -22.58
CA ARG A 119 0.95 -0.26 -22.26
C ARG A 119 0.59 -0.71 -20.84
N PRO A 120 0.47 -2.03 -20.62
CA PRO A 120 0.36 -2.55 -19.27
C PRO A 120 1.58 -2.22 -18.42
N TYR A 121 1.37 -2.16 -17.11
CA TYR A 121 2.42 -2.07 -16.11
C TYR A 121 2.14 -3.06 -14.98
N GLU A 122 3.22 -3.55 -14.34
CA GLU A 122 3.11 -4.48 -13.22
C GLU A 122 3.00 -3.69 -11.91
N VAL A 123 2.07 -4.09 -11.05
CA VAL A 123 2.03 -3.64 -9.66
C VAL A 123 2.25 -4.86 -8.76
N HIS A 124 3.22 -4.76 -7.85
CA HIS A 124 3.57 -5.85 -6.93
C HIS A 124 3.18 -5.43 -5.51
N ASP A 125 2.18 -6.11 -4.94
CA ASP A 125 1.79 -5.91 -3.55
C ASP A 125 2.91 -6.41 -2.63
N LEU A 126 3.53 -5.49 -1.91
CA LEU A 126 4.69 -5.74 -1.09
C LEU A 126 4.34 -6.46 0.22
N LEU A 127 3.07 -6.42 0.65
CA LEU A 127 2.59 -7.10 1.85
C LEU A 127 2.27 -8.57 1.55
N THR A 128 1.54 -8.83 0.47
CA THR A 128 1.06 -10.17 0.09
C THR A 128 1.95 -10.89 -0.93
N LYS A 129 2.86 -10.15 -1.59
CA LYS A 129 3.72 -10.61 -2.70
C LYS A 129 2.99 -10.94 -4.00
N VAL A 130 1.68 -10.70 -4.05
CA VAL A 130 0.87 -10.89 -5.27
C VAL A 130 1.22 -9.80 -6.29
N ARG A 131 1.20 -10.16 -7.57
CA ARG A 131 1.43 -9.23 -8.68
C ARG A 131 0.18 -9.13 -9.55
N TYR A 132 -0.08 -7.92 -10.02
CA TYR A 132 -1.17 -7.64 -10.94
C TYR A 132 -0.63 -6.91 -12.17
N LEU A 133 -1.28 -7.15 -13.31
CA LEU A 133 -1.05 -6.40 -14.53
C LEU A 133 -2.16 -5.36 -14.67
N TRP A 134 -1.80 -4.09 -14.59
CA TRP A 134 -2.73 -2.97 -14.67
C TRP A 134 -2.59 -2.24 -15.99
N HIS A 135 -3.67 -1.62 -16.44
CA HIS A 135 -3.74 -0.93 -17.72
C HIS A 135 -4.34 0.46 -17.53
N GLY A 136 -3.69 1.46 -18.10
CA GLY A 136 -4.16 2.84 -18.05
C GLY A 136 -4.34 3.37 -16.61
N SER A 137 -5.20 4.37 -16.49
CA SER A 137 -5.44 5.10 -15.24
C SER A 137 -6.50 4.47 -14.33
N ARG A 138 -7.46 3.71 -14.87
CA ARG A 138 -8.61 3.22 -14.08
C ARG A 138 -8.44 1.76 -13.69
N ASN A 139 -8.30 1.49 -12.39
CA ASN A 139 -8.04 0.13 -11.87
C ASN A 139 -8.92 -0.18 -10.66
N PHE A 140 -9.38 -1.43 -10.55
CA PHE A 140 -10.26 -1.88 -9.48
C PHE A 140 -9.47 -2.41 -8.27
N VAL A 141 -9.96 -2.12 -7.07
CA VAL A 141 -9.44 -2.63 -5.80
C VAL A 141 -10.59 -3.07 -4.90
N GLN A 142 -10.33 -4.08 -4.07
CA GLN A 142 -11.20 -4.53 -2.99
C GLN A 142 -10.31 -4.85 -1.78
N ILE A 143 -10.63 -4.26 -0.63
CA ILE A 143 -9.78 -4.32 0.56
C ILE A 143 -10.63 -4.76 1.76
N ASP A 144 -10.35 -5.96 2.26
CA ASP A 144 -10.91 -6.48 3.50
C ASP A 144 -10.06 -6.03 4.71
N PRO A 145 -10.59 -5.16 5.58
CA PRO A 145 -9.85 -4.63 6.71
C PRO A 145 -9.51 -5.69 7.78
N GLN A 146 -10.22 -6.83 7.81
CA GLN A 146 -9.94 -7.92 8.76
C GLN A 146 -8.71 -8.72 8.35
N ALA A 147 -8.50 -8.91 7.04
CA ALA A 147 -7.28 -9.53 6.50
C ALA A 147 -6.10 -8.54 6.57
N LEU A 148 -6.14 -7.50 5.73
CA LEU A 148 -5.15 -6.41 5.67
C LEU A 148 -5.87 -5.11 5.24
N PRO A 149 -5.81 -4.03 6.05
CA PRO A 149 -6.54 -2.79 5.77
C PRO A 149 -5.95 -1.95 4.65
N ALA A 150 -4.89 -2.42 3.99
CA ALA A 150 -4.27 -1.70 2.89
C ALA A 150 -3.51 -2.64 1.95
N GLN A 151 -3.29 -2.16 0.74
CA GLN A 151 -2.38 -2.74 -0.24
C GLN A 151 -1.26 -1.73 -0.51
N ILE A 152 -0.01 -2.19 -0.51
CA ILE A 152 1.17 -1.36 -0.77
C ILE A 152 1.85 -1.91 -2.01
N PHE A 153 1.67 -1.24 -3.14
CA PHE A 153 2.20 -1.66 -4.42
C PHE A 153 3.54 -1.00 -4.75
N ARG A 154 4.49 -1.80 -5.25
CA ARG A 154 5.59 -1.28 -6.05
C ARG A 154 5.20 -1.29 -7.52
N VAL A 155 5.18 -0.11 -8.14
CA VAL A 155 4.84 0.05 -9.56
C VAL A 155 6.08 -0.20 -10.42
N ARG A 156 5.93 -1.01 -11.47
CA ARG A 156 6.98 -1.34 -12.43
C ARG A 156 6.50 -1.07 -13.85
N ARG A 157 7.13 -0.05 -14.46
CA ARG A 157 6.83 0.47 -15.81
C ARG A 157 7.15 -0.49 -16.95
N ARG A 158 8.02 -1.47 -16.71
CA ARG A 158 8.41 -2.48 -17.68
C ARG A 158 7.92 -3.82 -17.18
N VAL A 159 6.90 -4.35 -17.84
CA VAL A 159 6.60 -5.78 -17.79
C VAL A 159 7.77 -6.44 -18.52
N ARG A 160 8.65 -7.15 -17.81
CA ARG A 160 9.60 -8.01 -18.50
C ARG A 160 8.73 -9.08 -19.18
N PRO A 161 8.82 -9.29 -20.50
CA PRO A 161 8.22 -10.48 -21.09
C PRO A 161 8.83 -11.66 -20.34
N GLU A 162 7.96 -12.50 -19.79
CA GLU A 162 8.35 -13.75 -19.19
C GLU A 162 9.19 -14.49 -20.23
N ARG A 163 10.46 -14.76 -19.91
CA ARG A 163 11.27 -15.62 -20.76
C ARG A 163 10.63 -16.99 -20.68
N GLU A 164 10.00 -17.43 -21.77
CA GLU A 164 9.73 -18.85 -21.99
C GLU A 164 11.03 -19.62 -21.67
N PRO A 165 11.00 -20.64 -20.80
CA PRO A 165 12.13 -21.52 -20.65
C PRO A 165 12.34 -22.23 -22.00
N ALA A 166 13.57 -22.16 -22.50
CA ALA A 166 14.01 -22.91 -23.69
C ALA A 166 14.06 -24.41 -23.42
#